data_AF-A0A257PYL7-F1
#
_entry.id   AF-A0A257PYL7-F1
#
_cell.length_a   1.000
_cell.length_b   1.000
_cell.length_c   1.000
_cell.angle_alpha   90.00
_cell.angle_beta   90.00
_cell.angle_gamma   90.00
#
_symmetry.space_group_name_H-M   'P 1'
#
loop_
_entity.id
_entity.type
_entity.pdbx_description
1 polymer ?
#
loop_
_entity_poly.entity_id
_entity_poly.type
_entity_poly.pdbx_seq_one_letter_code
_entity_poly.pdbx_strand_id
1 'polypeptide(L)'
;MFNELLLIDSVRGMHSTGAAFIERWQDKVVLAKKPGPSQLLLSDVEYKKALTAPIKAAIGHNRYATRGSHTFENAHPFSFSHIVGAHNGTLLEWSQKRLHHNEKYETDSEAIFAHINEYGIEKALEQMNGAWALTWYDSLDKTINFLRNSERPLFYTYNKDRTALFWASEMEMLEYVFARNNQRYPEQSFYQVGKDIHFSWVIPDNVGAQLPQPNQVERKGSGQWSYSNHSHRNHNKGGYGSYHDYGDDYAAWEAAAYGLPFDDGTGTKEDKPKDVSTFHIPSVGTGVGTRVDGGSNVTPIHQHSSKVGTKVIREDTSKFRQPYKDDKGRTISKGMFNQIVRNGCVYCQNNGVEWNTFIKILPDQVGGTKLFLCEECYNDDEIFEIMQFGA
;
A
#
# COMPACT_ATOMS: atom_id res chain seq x y z
N MET A 1 -6.64 17.45 3.73
CA MET A 1 -5.74 16.29 3.62
C MET A 1 -6.43 14.93 3.79
N PHE A 2 -6.81 14.45 4.99
CA PHE A 2 -7.40 13.09 5.13
C PHE A 2 -8.60 12.84 4.21
N ASN A 3 -9.59 13.75 4.22
CA ASN A 3 -10.77 13.63 3.35
C ASN A 3 -10.42 13.65 1.85
N GLU A 4 -9.35 14.34 1.46
CA GLU A 4 -8.91 14.39 0.06
C GLU A 4 -8.19 13.11 -0.33
N LEU A 5 -7.38 12.52 0.56
CA LEU A 5 -6.80 11.20 0.35
C LEU A 5 -7.90 10.15 0.20
N LEU A 6 -8.91 10.15 1.07
CA LEU A 6 -10.06 9.25 0.98
C LEU A 6 -10.90 9.48 -0.28
N LEU A 7 -10.99 10.72 -0.75
CA LEU A 7 -11.67 11.03 -2.01
C LEU A 7 -10.92 10.47 -3.21
N ILE A 8 -9.59 10.67 -3.27
CA ILE A 8 -8.77 10.22 -4.39
C ILE A 8 -8.64 8.69 -4.38
N ASP A 9 -8.52 8.06 -3.21
CA ASP A 9 -8.46 6.60 -3.06
C ASP A 9 -9.70 5.89 -3.64
N SER A 10 -10.83 6.59 -3.79
CA SER A 10 -12.04 6.03 -4.41
C SER A 10 -11.87 5.57 -5.85
N VAL A 11 -10.88 6.08 -6.59
CA VAL A 11 -10.56 5.57 -7.93
C VAL A 11 -10.11 4.11 -7.92
N ARG A 12 -9.68 3.61 -6.75
CA ARG A 12 -9.27 2.22 -6.53
C ARG A 12 -10.39 1.32 -6.03
N GLY A 13 -11.56 1.87 -5.68
CA GLY A 13 -12.67 1.12 -5.13
C GLY A 13 -13.88 1.98 -4.75
N MET A 14 -15.02 1.70 -5.38
CA MET A 14 -16.25 2.47 -5.17
C MET A 14 -17.38 1.65 -4.51
N HIS A 15 -17.16 0.37 -4.18
CA HIS A 15 -18.22 -0.50 -3.65
C HIS A 15 -18.58 -0.18 -2.20
N SER A 16 -17.61 0.22 -1.38
CA SER A 16 -17.84 0.75 -0.03
C SER A 16 -16.66 1.57 0.46
N THR A 17 -16.92 2.55 1.31
CA THR A 17 -15.90 3.40 1.93
C THR A 17 -16.03 3.37 3.44
N GLY A 18 -14.91 3.37 4.16
CA GLY A 18 -14.92 3.58 5.59
C GLY A 18 -13.71 4.33 6.12
N ALA A 19 -13.88 4.83 7.34
CA ALA A 19 -12.86 5.48 8.13
C ALA A 19 -12.96 5.03 9.60
N ALA A 20 -11.81 4.80 10.21
CA ALA A 20 -11.66 4.65 11.65
C ALA A 20 -10.95 5.87 12.21
N PHE A 21 -11.50 6.45 13.27
CA PHE A 21 -10.90 7.57 13.99
C PHE A 21 -10.55 7.13 15.41
N ILE A 22 -9.27 7.26 15.78
CA ILE A 22 -8.75 6.89 17.08
C ILE A 22 -8.59 8.16 17.92
N GLU A 23 -9.35 8.25 19.01
CA GLU A 23 -9.25 9.35 19.96
C GLU A 23 -7.92 9.32 20.72
N ARG A 24 -7.34 10.50 20.94
CA ARG A 24 -5.98 10.64 21.44
C ARG A 24 -5.77 10.09 22.85
N TRP A 25 -6.68 10.38 23.76
CA TRP A 25 -6.50 10.11 25.21
C TRP A 25 -7.17 8.84 25.70
N GLN A 26 -8.33 8.51 25.14
CA GLN A 26 -9.13 7.37 25.58
C GLN A 26 -8.95 6.14 24.69
N ASP A 27 -8.18 6.25 23.61
CA ASP A 27 -8.05 5.19 22.60
C ASP A 27 -9.40 4.74 22.01
N LYS A 28 -10.44 5.56 22.19
CA LYS A 28 -11.78 5.28 21.69
C LYS A 28 -11.75 5.29 20.17
N VAL A 29 -12.20 4.19 19.57
CA VAL A 29 -12.34 4.05 18.13
C VAL A 29 -13.76 4.41 17.71
N VAL A 30 -13.89 5.29 16.72
CA VAL A 30 -15.15 5.58 16.03
C VAL A 30 -15.03 5.09 14.59
N LEU A 31 -15.88 4.15 14.21
CA LEU A 31 -16.01 3.67 12.83
C LEU A 31 -17.13 4.42 12.12
N ALA A 32 -16.81 4.94 10.94
CA ALA A 32 -17.80 5.52 10.03
C ALA A 32 -17.62 4.82 8.67
N LYS A 33 -18.65 4.09 8.23
CA LYS A 33 -18.62 3.30 6.98
C LYS A 33 -19.89 3.52 6.20
N LYS A 34 -19.81 3.40 4.88
CA LYS A 34 -20.96 3.36 3.98
C LYS A 34 -20.71 2.45 2.77
N PRO A 35 -21.72 1.68 2.33
CA PRO A 35 -21.75 1.19 0.96
C PRO A 35 -21.68 2.36 -0.03
N GLY A 36 -20.94 2.18 -1.12
CA GLY A 36 -20.70 3.19 -2.13
C GLY A 36 -19.43 4.03 -1.96
N PRO A 37 -19.27 5.05 -2.83
CA PRO A 37 -18.04 5.81 -2.95
C PRO A 37 -17.88 6.83 -1.81
N SER A 38 -16.68 7.39 -1.67
CA SER A 38 -16.28 8.16 -0.49
C SER A 38 -17.09 9.43 -0.29
N GLN A 39 -17.64 10.02 -1.35
CA GLN A 39 -18.53 11.19 -1.28
C GLN A 39 -19.74 10.94 -0.37
N LEU A 40 -20.30 9.73 -0.39
CA LEU A 40 -21.44 9.37 0.46
C LEU A 40 -21.03 9.39 1.94
N LEU A 41 -19.86 8.85 2.27
CA LEU A 41 -19.32 8.87 3.62
C LEU A 41 -18.94 10.28 4.07
N LEU A 42 -18.29 11.07 3.22
CA LEU A 42 -17.88 12.45 3.53
C LEU A 42 -19.07 13.38 3.80
N SER A 43 -20.23 13.08 3.20
CA SER A 43 -21.47 13.83 3.43
C SER A 43 -22.19 13.44 4.73
N ASP A 44 -21.84 12.29 5.31
CA ASP A 44 -22.52 11.68 6.45
C ASP A 44 -22.37 12.47 7.76
N VAL A 45 -23.45 12.50 8.55
CA VAL A 45 -23.51 13.27 9.80
C VAL A 45 -22.65 12.64 10.88
N GLU A 46 -22.66 11.31 11.02
CA GLU A 46 -21.86 10.61 12.03
C GLU A 46 -20.37 10.66 11.68
N TYR A 47 -20.01 10.59 10.39
CA TYR A 47 -18.64 10.86 9.92
C TYR A 47 -18.17 12.26 10.33
N LYS A 48 -18.98 13.30 10.05
CA LYS A 48 -18.65 14.69 10.43
C LYS A 48 -18.54 14.86 11.94
N LYS A 49 -19.39 14.18 12.71
CA LYS A 49 -19.34 14.17 14.17
C LYS A 49 -18.08 13.51 14.70
N ALA A 50 -17.65 12.39 14.11
CA ALA A 50 -16.41 11.69 14.49
C ALA A 50 -15.18 12.60 14.34
N LEU A 51 -15.14 13.46 13.32
CA LEU A 51 -14.07 14.43 13.10
C LEU A 51 -13.96 15.54 14.17
N THR A 52 -14.97 15.70 15.04
CA THR A 52 -14.93 16.71 16.11
C THR A 52 -14.12 16.27 17.33
N ALA A 53 -13.81 14.98 17.45
CA ALA A 53 -13.02 14.44 18.54
C ALA A 53 -11.53 14.80 18.41
N PRO A 54 -10.76 14.82 19.52
CA PRO A 54 -9.31 14.98 19.46
C PRO A 54 -8.66 13.69 18.91
N ILE A 55 -8.51 13.62 17.60
CA ILE A 55 -8.01 12.43 16.89
C ILE A 55 -6.48 12.36 16.93
N LYS A 56 -5.91 11.18 17.20
CA LYS A 56 -4.47 10.91 17.04
C LYS A 56 -4.11 10.11 15.79
N ALA A 57 -5.04 9.31 15.28
CA ALA A 57 -4.86 8.55 14.04
C ALA A 57 -6.21 8.39 13.33
N ALA A 58 -6.16 8.40 11.99
CA ALA A 58 -7.31 8.13 11.15
C ALA A 58 -6.91 7.14 10.05
N ILE A 59 -7.63 6.03 9.93
CA ILE A 59 -7.40 5.00 8.91
C ILE A 59 -8.58 5.03 7.94
N GLY A 60 -8.32 5.29 6.66
CA GLY A 60 -9.34 5.32 5.61
C GLY A 60 -9.17 4.19 4.62
N HIS A 61 -10.25 3.72 4.01
CA HIS A 61 -10.19 2.71 2.96
C HIS A 61 -11.37 2.77 1.99
N ASN A 62 -11.06 2.67 0.70
CA ASN A 62 -12.01 2.50 -0.39
C ASN A 62 -11.95 1.05 -0.91
N ARG A 63 -13.03 0.29 -0.69
CA ARG A 63 -13.08 -1.13 -1.02
C ARG A 63 -13.59 -1.34 -2.45
N TYR A 64 -12.79 -2.08 -3.22
CA TYR A 64 -13.25 -2.82 -4.38
C TYR A 64 -13.48 -4.27 -3.95
N ALA A 65 -14.73 -4.69 -3.90
CA ALA A 65 -15.09 -6.00 -3.36
C ALA A 65 -14.56 -7.15 -4.22
N THR A 66 -13.77 -8.04 -3.63
CA THR A 66 -13.32 -9.31 -4.25
C THR A 66 -13.90 -10.54 -3.55
N ARG A 67 -14.18 -10.43 -2.24
CA ARG A 67 -14.80 -11.44 -1.38
C ARG A 67 -15.79 -10.78 -0.44
N GLY A 68 -16.96 -11.39 -0.24
CA GLY A 68 -18.01 -10.87 0.64
C GLY A 68 -18.89 -9.80 -0.02
N SER A 69 -20.12 -9.68 0.47
CA SER A 69 -21.15 -8.79 -0.06
C SER A 69 -20.80 -7.29 0.07
N HIS A 70 -21.54 -6.42 -0.63
CA HIS A 70 -21.37 -4.96 -0.60
C HIS A 70 -22.17 -4.34 0.56
N THR A 71 -21.74 -4.63 1.78
CA THR A 71 -22.45 -4.23 3.01
C THR A 71 -21.63 -3.29 3.88
N PHE A 72 -22.29 -2.68 4.87
CA PHE A 72 -21.63 -1.84 5.88
C PHE A 72 -20.61 -2.66 6.69
N GLU A 73 -20.98 -3.89 7.04
CA GLU A 73 -20.19 -4.82 7.84
C GLU A 73 -18.87 -5.17 7.14
N ASN A 74 -18.94 -5.43 5.84
CA ASN A 74 -17.78 -5.81 5.02
C ASN A 74 -16.90 -4.64 4.58
N ALA A 75 -17.29 -3.40 4.84
CA ALA A 75 -16.48 -2.24 4.54
C ALA A 75 -15.34 -2.11 5.57
N HIS A 76 -14.11 -1.89 5.13
CA HIS A 76 -12.99 -1.57 6.00
C HIS A 76 -13.10 -0.15 6.58
N PRO A 77 -12.37 0.20 7.66
CA PRO A 77 -11.52 -0.66 8.50
C PRO A 77 -12.30 -1.62 9.42
N PHE A 78 -11.68 -2.72 9.85
CA PHE A 78 -12.25 -3.62 10.87
C PHE A 78 -11.69 -3.29 12.25
N SER A 79 -12.50 -3.41 13.31
CA SER A 79 -12.10 -3.12 14.69
C SER A 79 -12.38 -4.31 15.58
N PHE A 80 -11.38 -4.66 16.40
CA PHE A 80 -11.41 -5.70 17.41
C PHE A 80 -11.02 -5.10 18.76
N SER A 81 -10.67 -5.95 19.74
CA SER A 81 -10.37 -5.55 21.12
C SER A 81 -9.28 -4.47 21.21
N HIS A 82 -8.16 -4.66 20.52
CA HIS A 82 -7.05 -3.70 20.49
C HIS A 82 -6.52 -3.38 19.09
N ILE A 83 -7.05 -4.03 18.06
CA ILE A 83 -6.63 -3.82 16.67
C ILE A 83 -7.74 -3.11 15.91
N VAL A 84 -7.39 -2.04 15.19
CA VAL A 84 -8.22 -1.48 14.12
C VAL A 84 -7.41 -1.32 12.85
N GLY A 85 -7.86 -1.88 11.72
CA GLY A 85 -7.02 -1.96 10.53
C GLY A 85 -7.74 -2.10 9.20
N ALA A 86 -7.00 -1.79 8.13
CA ALA A 86 -7.43 -1.90 6.74
C ALA A 86 -6.43 -2.73 5.93
N HIS A 87 -6.96 -3.53 5.00
CA HIS A 87 -6.21 -4.45 4.15
C HIS A 87 -6.56 -4.16 2.70
N ASN A 88 -5.54 -3.82 1.90
CA ASN A 88 -5.62 -3.77 0.45
C ASN A 88 -4.97 -5.04 -0.11
N GLY A 89 -5.75 -5.91 -0.74
CA GLY A 89 -5.28 -7.20 -1.20
C GLY A 89 -6.37 -8.25 -1.18
N THR A 90 -5.98 -9.49 -1.48
CA THR A 90 -6.87 -10.65 -1.39
C THR A 90 -6.03 -11.89 -1.14
N LEU A 91 -6.35 -12.63 -0.09
CA LEU A 91 -5.73 -13.92 0.20
C LEU A 91 -6.24 -15.01 -0.75
N LEU A 92 -5.38 -16.00 -0.98
CA LEU A 92 -5.81 -17.26 -1.59
C LEU A 92 -6.80 -17.96 -0.66
N GLU A 93 -7.78 -18.65 -1.24
CA GLU A 93 -8.88 -19.23 -0.46
C GLU A 93 -8.39 -20.26 0.58
N TRP A 94 -7.43 -21.10 0.21
CA TRP A 94 -6.86 -22.09 1.13
C TRP A 94 -6.09 -21.44 2.29
N SER A 95 -5.49 -20.27 2.06
CA SER A 95 -4.75 -19.51 3.07
C SER A 95 -5.71 -18.83 4.04
N GLN A 96 -6.76 -18.19 3.50
CA GLN A 96 -7.83 -17.61 4.32
C GLN A 96 -8.45 -18.67 5.26
N LYS A 97 -8.72 -19.88 4.76
CA LYS A 97 -9.28 -20.98 5.59
C LYS A 97 -8.38 -21.43 6.75
N ARG A 98 -7.09 -21.08 6.74
CA ARG A 98 -6.16 -21.38 7.83
C ARG A 98 -6.14 -20.29 8.92
N LEU A 99 -6.72 -19.12 8.66
CA LEU A 99 -6.90 -18.11 9.70
C LEU A 99 -7.93 -18.61 10.71
N HIS A 100 -7.57 -18.56 11.99
CA HIS A 100 -8.49 -18.87 13.09
C HIS A 100 -9.83 -18.14 12.94
N HIS A 101 -10.90 -18.90 13.13
CA HIS A 101 -12.28 -18.42 13.07
C HIS A 101 -12.71 -17.80 11.73
N ASN A 102 -12.01 -18.11 10.63
CA ASN A 102 -12.35 -17.57 9.32
C ASN A 102 -13.83 -17.80 8.93
N GLU A 103 -14.44 -18.91 9.36
CA GLU A 103 -15.85 -19.22 9.11
C GLU A 103 -16.84 -18.18 9.64
N LYS A 104 -16.41 -17.29 10.55
CA LYS A 104 -17.23 -16.21 11.10
C LYS A 104 -17.25 -14.96 10.21
N TYR A 105 -16.39 -14.87 9.20
CA TYR A 105 -16.12 -13.65 8.46
C TYR A 105 -16.38 -13.84 6.96
N GLU A 106 -17.06 -12.87 6.33
CA GLU A 106 -17.28 -12.90 4.88
C GLU A 106 -16.05 -12.42 4.08
N THR A 107 -15.19 -11.63 4.72
CA THR A 107 -13.99 -11.06 4.09
C THR A 107 -12.72 -11.66 4.68
N ASP A 108 -11.71 -11.86 3.84
CA ASP A 108 -10.37 -12.27 4.27
C ASP A 108 -9.71 -11.20 5.14
N SER A 109 -9.97 -9.93 4.85
CA SER A 109 -9.48 -8.80 5.64
C SER A 109 -9.95 -8.81 7.09
N GLU A 110 -11.22 -9.10 7.34
CA GLU A 110 -11.74 -9.20 8.70
C GLU A 110 -11.10 -10.38 9.44
N ALA A 111 -10.98 -11.54 8.77
CA ALA A 111 -10.28 -12.70 9.31
C ALA A 111 -8.80 -12.41 9.63
N ILE A 112 -8.10 -11.63 8.79
CA ILE A 112 -6.72 -11.20 9.03
C ILE A 112 -6.63 -10.41 10.34
N PHE A 113 -7.44 -9.35 10.49
CA PHE A 113 -7.33 -8.49 11.67
C PHE A 113 -7.86 -9.13 12.94
N ALA A 114 -8.84 -10.05 12.84
CA ALA A 114 -9.25 -10.90 13.94
C ALA A 114 -8.09 -11.78 14.43
N HIS A 115 -7.37 -12.40 13.49
CA HIS A 115 -6.23 -13.25 13.79
C HIS A 115 -5.06 -12.46 14.39
N ILE A 116 -4.76 -11.27 13.86
CA ILE A 116 -3.73 -10.38 14.43
C ILE A 116 -4.10 -9.98 15.85
N ASN A 117 -5.36 -9.63 16.11
CA ASN A 117 -5.84 -9.28 17.44
C ASN A 117 -5.72 -10.45 18.44
N GLU A 118 -5.82 -11.69 18.00
CA GLU A 118 -5.80 -12.83 18.93
C GLU A 118 -4.41 -13.47 19.08
N TYR A 119 -3.65 -13.54 17.98
CA TYR A 119 -2.40 -14.31 17.89
C TYR A 119 -1.18 -13.49 17.45
N GLY A 120 -1.38 -12.21 17.10
CA GLY A 120 -0.33 -11.32 16.62
C GLY A 120 0.01 -11.49 15.14
N ILE A 121 0.76 -10.51 14.62
CA ILE A 121 1.12 -10.44 13.19
C ILE A 121 1.98 -11.62 12.72
N GLU A 122 2.87 -12.14 13.57
CA GLU A 122 3.73 -13.28 13.23
C GLU A 122 2.91 -14.51 12.87
N LYS A 123 1.93 -14.84 13.72
CA LYS A 123 1.04 -16.00 13.52
C LYS A 123 0.12 -15.83 12.34
N ALA A 124 -0.38 -14.62 12.10
CA ALA A 124 -1.14 -14.34 10.89
C ALA A 124 -0.32 -14.62 9.62
N LEU A 125 0.94 -14.14 9.56
CA LEU A 125 1.81 -14.31 8.40
C LEU A 125 2.18 -15.78 8.10
N GLU A 126 2.28 -16.64 9.12
CA GLU A 126 2.46 -18.09 8.94
C GLU A 126 1.30 -18.75 8.17
N GLN A 127 0.12 -18.12 8.15
CA GLN A 127 -1.08 -18.62 7.46
C GLN A 127 -1.34 -17.86 6.15
N MET A 128 -0.87 -16.62 6.01
CA MET A 128 -1.19 -15.73 4.90
C MET A 128 -0.41 -16.06 3.63
N ASN A 129 -1.13 -16.11 2.51
CA ASN A 129 -0.63 -16.24 1.15
C ASN A 129 -1.63 -15.58 0.17
N GLY A 130 -1.12 -14.83 -0.81
CA GLY A 130 -1.90 -13.93 -1.67
C GLY A 130 -1.40 -12.50 -1.53
N ALA A 131 -2.15 -11.53 -2.04
CA ALA A 131 -1.71 -10.14 -2.05
C ALA A 131 -2.10 -9.42 -0.76
N TRP A 132 -1.19 -8.64 -0.15
CA TRP A 132 -1.54 -7.78 1.00
C TRP A 132 -0.69 -6.52 1.13
N ALA A 133 -1.36 -5.43 1.49
CA ALA A 133 -0.84 -4.26 2.18
C ALA A 133 -1.76 -3.99 3.38
N LEU A 134 -1.18 -4.03 4.58
CA LEU A 134 -1.87 -3.91 5.86
C LEU A 134 -1.48 -2.59 6.53
N THR A 135 -2.48 -1.90 7.05
CA THR A 135 -2.29 -0.79 7.99
C THR A 135 -3.19 -0.99 9.19
N TRP A 136 -2.64 -0.90 10.40
CA TRP A 136 -3.44 -1.04 11.61
C TRP A 136 -2.90 -0.25 12.79
N TYR A 137 -3.81 0.18 13.65
CA TYR A 137 -3.50 0.69 14.97
C TYR A 137 -3.61 -0.44 15.98
N ASP A 138 -2.60 -0.54 16.86
CA ASP A 138 -2.59 -1.40 18.03
C ASP A 138 -2.67 -0.54 19.29
N SER A 139 -3.76 -0.66 20.05
CA SER A 139 -3.97 0.13 21.27
C SER A 139 -3.18 -0.36 22.47
N LEU A 140 -2.68 -1.61 22.48
CA LEU A 140 -1.83 -2.12 23.55
C LEU A 140 -0.46 -1.48 23.47
N ASP A 141 0.11 -1.44 22.26
CA ASP A 141 1.43 -0.87 22.01
C ASP A 141 1.37 0.64 21.69
N LYS A 142 0.17 1.19 21.46
CA LYS A 142 -0.08 2.55 20.97
C LYS A 142 0.68 2.85 19.66
N THR A 143 0.68 1.88 18.75
CA THR A 143 1.43 1.95 17.50
C THR A 143 0.53 2.01 16.28
N ILE A 144 0.93 2.79 15.27
CA ILE A 144 0.46 2.60 13.89
C ILE A 144 1.46 1.72 13.16
N ASN A 145 0.96 0.71 12.46
CA ASN A 145 1.75 -0.38 11.91
C ASN A 145 1.47 -0.56 10.43
N PHE A 146 2.53 -0.71 9.62
CA PHE A 146 2.46 -0.98 8.19
C PHE A 146 3.21 -2.26 7.84
N LEU A 147 2.64 -3.07 6.94
CA LEU A 147 3.30 -4.23 6.36
C LEU A 147 2.74 -4.51 4.96
N ARG A 148 3.61 -4.77 3.98
CA ARG A 148 3.19 -5.20 2.64
C ARG A 148 4.07 -6.33 2.11
N ASN A 149 3.51 -7.12 1.21
CA ASN A 149 4.30 -7.97 0.30
C ASN A 149 4.55 -7.24 -1.03
N SER A 150 5.17 -7.91 -2.01
CA SER A 150 5.45 -7.29 -3.32
C SER A 150 4.22 -6.96 -4.16
N GLU A 151 3.08 -7.59 -3.91
CA GLU A 151 1.90 -7.53 -4.79
C GLU A 151 1.03 -6.29 -4.58
N ARG A 152 1.19 -5.58 -3.46
CA ARG A 152 0.40 -4.38 -3.15
C ARG A 152 1.29 -3.23 -2.69
N PRO A 153 1.25 -2.06 -3.36
CA PRO A 153 2.03 -0.90 -2.95
C PRO A 153 1.48 -0.28 -1.67
N LEU A 154 2.36 0.38 -0.93
CA LEU A 154 2.02 1.19 0.23
C LEU A 154 3.11 2.24 0.40
N PHE A 155 2.72 3.51 0.44
CA PHE A 155 3.64 4.65 0.54
C PHE A 155 3.31 5.49 1.76
N TYR A 156 4.30 6.17 2.30
CA TYR A 156 4.15 7.11 3.40
C TYR A 156 5.06 8.32 3.29
N THR A 157 4.70 9.37 4.00
CA THR A 157 5.47 10.61 4.12
C THR A 157 5.19 11.29 5.46
N TYR A 158 5.96 12.33 5.78
CA TYR A 158 5.73 13.18 6.94
C TYR A 158 5.47 14.62 6.51
N ASN A 159 4.78 15.38 7.35
CA ASN A 159 4.92 16.83 7.27
C ASN A 159 6.36 17.26 7.59
N LYS A 160 6.72 18.49 7.20
CA LYS A 160 8.06 19.07 7.41
C LYS A 160 8.60 18.88 8.83
N ASP A 161 7.75 19.09 9.83
CA ASP A 161 8.15 19.06 11.24
C ASP A 161 8.16 17.65 11.84
N ARG A 162 7.78 16.63 11.06
CA ARG A 162 7.61 15.22 11.47
C ARG A 162 6.62 15.01 12.62
N THR A 163 5.62 15.86 12.74
CA THR A 163 4.57 15.76 13.76
C THR A 163 3.33 15.00 13.26
N ALA A 164 3.26 14.70 11.96
CA ALA A 164 2.22 13.90 11.34
C ALA A 164 2.81 12.95 10.29
N LEU A 165 2.29 11.71 10.28
CA LEU A 165 2.57 10.66 9.30
C LEU A 165 1.34 10.53 8.39
N PHE A 166 1.57 10.48 7.09
CA PHE A 166 0.54 10.28 6.07
C PHE A 166 0.90 9.06 5.24
N TRP A 167 -0.08 8.27 4.83
CA TRP A 167 0.13 7.11 3.98
C TRP A 167 -1.01 6.94 2.98
N ALA A 168 -0.71 6.29 1.87
CA ALA A 168 -1.66 5.97 0.82
C ALA A 168 -1.18 4.75 0.01
N SER A 169 -2.08 4.17 -0.78
CA SER A 169 -1.74 3.04 -1.65
C SER A 169 -0.82 3.44 -2.82
N GLU A 170 -0.89 4.68 -3.28
CA GLU A 170 -0.10 5.25 -4.38
C GLU A 170 0.64 6.51 -3.90
N MET A 171 1.86 6.72 -4.42
CA MET A 171 2.69 7.86 -4.06
C MET A 171 2.07 9.18 -4.53
N GLU A 172 1.50 9.14 -5.74
CA GLU A 172 0.89 10.26 -6.45
C GLU A 172 -0.29 10.86 -5.67
N MET A 173 -1.00 10.05 -4.89
CA MET A 173 -2.06 10.52 -4.01
C MET A 173 -1.51 11.45 -2.92
N LEU A 174 -0.38 11.06 -2.31
CA LEU A 174 0.29 11.86 -1.29
C LEU A 174 0.86 13.13 -1.92
N GLU A 175 1.55 13.02 -3.05
CA GLU A 175 2.12 14.17 -3.76
C GLU A 175 1.05 15.20 -4.12
N TYR A 176 -0.06 14.75 -4.73
CA TYR A 176 -1.16 15.63 -5.10
C TYR A 176 -1.77 16.34 -3.89
N VAL A 177 -2.08 15.61 -2.82
CA VAL A 177 -2.72 16.19 -1.63
C VAL A 177 -1.78 17.16 -0.92
N PHE A 178 -0.48 16.85 -0.82
CA PHE A 178 0.50 17.77 -0.25
C PHE A 178 0.64 19.05 -1.08
N ALA A 179 0.77 18.92 -2.40
CA ALA A 179 0.86 20.06 -3.31
C ALA A 179 -0.39 20.95 -3.22
N ARG A 180 -1.59 20.33 -3.27
CA ARG A 180 -2.89 21.03 -3.19
C ARG A 180 -3.07 21.82 -1.89
N ASN A 181 -2.54 21.31 -0.78
CA ASN A 181 -2.66 21.94 0.54
C ASN A 181 -1.48 22.87 0.89
N ASN A 182 -0.59 23.17 -0.08
CA ASN A 182 0.65 23.93 0.14
C ASN A 182 1.48 23.40 1.32
N GLN A 183 1.44 22.08 1.53
CA GLN A 183 2.16 21.44 2.64
C GLN A 183 3.60 21.19 2.26
N ARG A 184 4.48 21.51 3.19
CA ARG A 184 5.90 21.20 3.06
C ARG A 184 6.15 19.81 3.62
N TYR A 185 7.01 19.08 2.94
CA TYR A 185 7.55 17.80 3.36
C TYR A 185 9.08 17.92 3.43
N PRO A 186 9.79 17.08 4.21
CA PRO A 186 11.26 17.07 4.21
C PRO A 186 11.81 16.84 2.79
N GLU A 187 12.99 17.31 2.41
CA GLU A 187 13.53 17.00 1.07
C GLU A 187 13.60 15.47 0.87
N GLN A 188 13.10 14.95 -0.26
CA GLN A 188 13.03 13.50 -0.59
C GLN A 188 12.30 12.64 0.46
N SER A 189 11.00 12.84 0.63
CA SER A 189 10.24 12.32 1.78
C SER A 189 9.02 11.46 1.47
N PHE A 190 8.87 10.99 0.24
CA PHE A 190 7.91 9.93 -0.07
C PHE A 190 8.65 8.60 -0.07
N TYR A 191 8.19 7.68 0.76
CA TYR A 191 8.83 6.40 1.00
C TYR A 191 7.86 5.28 0.66
N GLN A 192 8.34 4.27 -0.05
CA GLN A 192 7.62 3.01 -0.14
C GLN A 192 7.89 2.18 1.12
N VAL A 193 6.87 1.56 1.68
CA VAL A 193 7.04 0.57 2.75
C VAL A 193 7.81 -0.62 2.20
N GLY A 194 8.90 -0.99 2.86
CA GLY A 194 9.74 -2.10 2.47
C GLY A 194 8.97 -3.42 2.39
N LYS A 195 9.27 -4.23 1.36
CA LYS A 195 8.68 -5.56 1.19
C LYS A 195 9.03 -6.43 2.40
N ASP A 196 8.04 -7.09 2.99
CA ASP A 196 8.22 -8.01 4.12
C ASP A 196 8.95 -7.37 5.30
N ILE A 197 8.83 -6.04 5.45
CA ILE A 197 9.34 -5.30 6.61
C ILE A 197 8.12 -4.71 7.32
N HIS A 198 7.94 -5.11 8.57
CA HIS A 198 6.91 -4.55 9.46
C HIS A 198 7.46 -3.27 10.08
N PHE A 199 6.83 -2.16 9.73
CA PHE A 199 7.10 -0.85 10.31
C PHE A 199 6.12 -0.59 11.45
N SER A 200 6.61 -0.09 12.58
CA SER A 200 5.80 0.26 13.73
C SER A 200 6.22 1.61 14.30
N TRP A 201 5.29 2.56 14.38
CA TRP A 201 5.51 3.88 14.96
C TRP A 201 4.68 4.02 16.23
N VAL A 202 5.33 4.28 17.36
CA VAL A 202 4.65 4.73 18.58
C VAL A 202 4.07 6.12 18.32
N ILE A 203 2.79 6.30 18.62
CA ILE A 203 2.12 7.60 18.51
C ILE A 203 2.38 8.38 19.81
N PRO A 204 3.07 9.54 19.76
CA PRO A 204 3.29 10.34 20.96
C PRO A 204 1.96 10.80 21.57
N ASP A 205 1.87 10.75 22.90
CA ASP A 205 0.72 11.30 23.63
C ASP A 205 0.64 12.82 23.37
N ASN A 206 1.75 13.54 23.55
CA ASN A 206 1.81 15.00 23.38
C ASN A 206 1.46 15.46 21.95
N VAL A 207 0.49 16.38 21.85
CA VAL A 207 0.12 17.01 20.58
C VAL A 207 1.30 17.79 20.03
N GLY A 208 1.62 17.57 18.75
CA GLY A 208 2.72 18.27 18.07
C GLY A 208 4.12 17.75 18.40
N ALA A 209 4.25 16.66 19.17
CA ALA A 209 5.54 15.98 19.31
C ALA A 209 5.95 15.33 17.99
N GLN A 210 7.26 15.28 17.74
CA GLN A 210 7.79 14.58 16.58
C GLN A 210 7.55 13.07 16.71
N LEU A 211 7.13 12.45 15.62
CA LEU A 211 7.04 11.01 15.51
C LEU A 211 8.45 10.41 15.54
N PRO A 212 8.68 9.36 16.33
CA PRO A 212 9.96 8.65 16.31
C PRO A 212 10.19 7.99 14.95
N GLN A 213 11.42 7.51 14.73
CA GLN A 213 11.66 6.58 13.63
C GLN A 213 10.89 5.28 13.86
N PRO A 214 10.40 4.61 12.80
CA PRO A 214 9.74 3.33 12.95
C PRO A 214 10.71 2.28 13.46
N ASN A 215 10.22 1.42 14.35
CA ASN A 215 10.81 0.10 14.50
C ASN A 215 10.57 -0.69 13.21
N GLN A 216 11.58 -1.40 12.72
CA GLN A 216 11.53 -2.14 11.47
C GLN A 216 11.99 -3.57 11.72
N VAL A 217 11.12 -4.54 11.47
CA VAL A 217 11.39 -5.97 11.67
C VAL A 217 11.05 -6.72 10.40
N GLU A 218 11.95 -7.59 9.93
CA GLU A 218 11.67 -8.46 8.80
C GLU A 218 10.60 -9.50 9.18
N ARG A 219 9.53 -9.55 8.39
CA ARG A 219 8.34 -10.37 8.58
C ARG A 219 7.90 -10.94 7.24
N LYS A 220 8.42 -12.12 6.90
CA LYS A 220 8.03 -12.83 5.67
C LYS A 220 6.71 -13.55 5.88
N GLY A 221 5.81 -13.45 4.90
CA GLY A 221 4.64 -14.33 4.84
C GLY A 221 5.05 -15.78 4.63
N SER A 222 4.08 -16.70 4.76
CA SER A 222 4.29 -18.09 4.37
C SER A 222 4.70 -18.12 2.90
N GLY A 223 5.98 -18.47 2.64
CA GLY A 223 6.51 -18.53 1.28
C GLY A 223 5.60 -19.39 0.39
N GLN A 224 5.63 -19.17 -0.93
CA GLN A 224 4.92 -20.04 -1.86
C GLN A 224 5.29 -21.49 -1.56
N TRP A 225 4.32 -22.27 -1.07
CA TRP A 225 4.49 -23.71 -0.94
C TRP A 225 4.69 -24.26 -2.35
N SER A 226 5.90 -24.72 -2.66
CA SER A 226 6.11 -25.53 -3.85
C SER A 226 5.30 -26.80 -3.65
N TYR A 227 4.21 -26.96 -4.41
CA TYR A 227 3.52 -28.24 -4.50
C TYR A 227 4.56 -29.29 -4.93
N SER A 228 4.87 -30.22 -4.03
CA SER A 228 5.52 -31.47 -4.44
C SER A 228 4.50 -32.18 -5.33
N ASN A 229 4.81 -32.26 -6.62
CA ASN A 229 3.99 -32.96 -7.61
C ASN A 229 3.87 -34.44 -7.21
N HIS A 230 2.83 -34.79 -6.46
CA HIS A 230 2.29 -36.14 -6.52
C HIS A 230 1.49 -36.25 -7.80
N SER A 231 2.08 -36.95 -8.77
CA SER A 231 1.50 -37.29 -10.05
C SER A 231 0.17 -38.02 -9.87
N HIS A 232 -0.94 -37.30 -9.83
CA HIS A 232 -2.24 -37.87 -10.06
C HIS A 232 -2.45 -37.97 -11.56
N ARG A 233 -2.53 -39.22 -12.04
CA ARG A 233 -2.84 -39.57 -13.42
C ARG A 233 -4.10 -38.85 -13.88
N ASN A 234 -3.94 -38.12 -14.98
CA ASN A 234 -4.98 -37.52 -15.79
C ASN A 234 -6.21 -38.43 -15.96
N HIS A 235 -7.37 -37.95 -15.54
CA HIS A 235 -8.59 -38.15 -16.31
C HIS A 235 -9.08 -36.80 -16.81
N ASN A 236 -8.80 -36.59 -18.09
CA ASN A 236 -9.18 -35.46 -18.91
C ASN A 236 -10.71 -35.36 -19.00
N LYS A 237 -11.30 -34.23 -18.56
CA LYS A 237 -12.56 -33.67 -19.11
C LYS A 237 -12.61 -32.16 -18.88
N GLY A 238 -12.34 -31.41 -19.95
CA GLY A 238 -13.19 -30.30 -20.40
C GLY A 238 -12.88 -28.89 -19.91
N GLY A 239 -12.43 -28.03 -20.84
CA GLY A 239 -12.88 -26.63 -20.95
C GLY A 239 -12.03 -25.57 -20.25
N TYR A 240 -10.96 -25.09 -20.91
CA TYR A 240 -10.41 -23.76 -20.64
C TYR A 240 -11.24 -22.72 -21.40
N GLY A 241 -12.09 -21.99 -20.67
CA GLY A 241 -12.79 -20.80 -21.15
C GLY A 241 -11.88 -19.58 -21.07
N SER A 242 -11.62 -18.96 -22.21
CA SER A 242 -10.99 -17.67 -22.40
C SER A 242 -11.83 -16.57 -21.75
N TYR A 243 -11.30 -15.84 -20.76
CA TYR A 243 -11.94 -14.62 -20.24
C TYR A 243 -11.47 -13.41 -21.06
N HIS A 244 -12.23 -13.15 -22.13
CA HIS A 244 -12.44 -11.81 -22.66
C HIS A 244 -13.93 -11.53 -22.49
N ASP A 245 -14.30 -10.70 -21.51
CA ASP A 245 -15.53 -9.91 -21.58
C ASP A 245 -15.40 -8.71 -20.64
N TYR A 246 -15.18 -7.53 -21.23
CA TYR A 246 -15.28 -6.24 -20.54
C TYR A 246 -16.34 -5.45 -21.31
N GLY A 247 -17.54 -5.40 -20.75
CA GLY A 247 -18.61 -4.61 -21.30
C GLY A 247 -19.93 -4.97 -20.68
N ASP A 248 -20.18 -4.51 -19.44
CA ASP A 248 -21.55 -4.34 -18.93
C ASP A 248 -21.68 -3.33 -17.76
N ASP A 249 -20.59 -2.80 -17.19
CA ASP A 249 -20.68 -1.91 -16.02
C ASP A 249 -20.79 -0.41 -16.34
N TYR A 250 -20.87 -0.01 -17.62
CA TYR A 250 -21.03 1.41 -18.00
C TYR A 250 -22.47 1.93 -17.84
N ALA A 251 -23.47 1.04 -17.80
CA ALA A 251 -24.90 1.43 -17.73
C ALA A 251 -25.33 1.93 -16.34
N ALA A 252 -24.64 1.52 -15.27
CA ALA A 252 -24.94 1.96 -13.90
C ALA A 252 -24.51 3.41 -13.62
N TRP A 253 -23.58 3.95 -14.42
CA TRP A 253 -23.08 5.32 -14.28
C TRP A 253 -24.04 6.36 -14.89
N GLU A 254 -24.70 6.06 -16.01
CA GLU A 254 -25.64 7.00 -16.66
C GLU A 254 -26.92 7.24 -15.87
N ALA A 255 -27.45 6.24 -15.16
CA ALA A 255 -28.69 6.37 -14.39
C ALA A 255 -28.55 7.29 -13.17
N ALA A 256 -27.38 7.30 -12.51
CA ALA A 256 -27.10 8.14 -11.36
C ALA A 256 -26.82 9.61 -11.73
N ALA A 257 -26.34 9.87 -12.96
CA ALA A 257 -25.93 11.20 -13.40
C ALA A 257 -27.11 12.08 -13.87
N TYR A 258 -28.25 11.50 -14.30
CA TYR A 258 -29.35 12.26 -14.94
C TYR A 258 -30.72 12.15 -14.27
N GLY A 259 -30.85 11.53 -13.10
CA GLY A 259 -32.04 11.70 -12.24
C GLY A 259 -33.38 11.32 -12.88
N LEU A 260 -33.44 10.23 -13.65
CA LEU A 260 -34.70 9.62 -14.08
C LEU A 260 -35.05 8.42 -13.18
N PRO A 261 -36.35 8.21 -12.87
CA PRO A 261 -36.74 7.19 -11.90
C PRO A 261 -36.47 5.78 -12.43
N PHE A 262 -35.70 5.01 -11.67
CA PHE A 262 -35.57 3.57 -11.83
C PHE A 262 -36.60 2.90 -10.91
N ASP A 263 -37.57 2.21 -11.50
CA ASP A 263 -38.56 1.41 -10.78
C ASP A 263 -38.05 -0.03 -10.72
N ASP A 264 -37.67 -0.50 -9.53
CA ASP A 264 -37.11 -1.83 -9.30
C ASP A 264 -38.16 -2.85 -8.82
N GLY A 265 -39.46 -2.52 -8.88
CA GLY A 265 -40.54 -3.50 -8.83
C GLY A 265 -40.61 -4.38 -7.57
N THR A 266 -39.97 -4.00 -6.46
CA THR A 266 -40.08 -4.75 -5.19
C THR A 266 -40.50 -3.84 -4.04
N GLY A 267 -41.80 -3.94 -3.70
CA GLY A 267 -42.42 -3.16 -2.65
C GLY A 267 -41.92 -3.50 -1.24
N THR A 268 -41.56 -2.43 -0.52
CA THR A 268 -41.66 -2.22 0.94
C THR A 268 -41.10 -3.26 1.91
N LYS A 269 -40.13 -2.82 2.72
CA LYS A 269 -40.31 -2.57 4.17
C LYS A 269 -39.19 -1.67 4.71
N GLU A 270 -39.58 -0.61 5.40
CA GLU A 270 -38.69 0.30 6.12
C GLU A 270 -38.02 -0.44 7.28
N ASP A 271 -36.70 -0.57 7.25
CA ASP A 271 -35.91 -0.92 8.44
C ASP A 271 -35.10 0.30 8.91
N LYS A 272 -35.35 0.68 10.16
CA LYS A 272 -34.65 1.76 10.87
C LYS A 272 -33.18 1.37 11.08
N PRO A 273 -32.20 2.28 10.90
CA PRO A 273 -30.81 1.95 11.14
C PRO A 273 -30.54 1.79 12.64
N LYS A 274 -29.96 0.65 13.01
CA LYS A 274 -29.45 0.36 14.36
C LYS A 274 -27.94 0.58 14.44
N ASP A 275 -27.58 1.26 15.52
CA ASP A 275 -26.41 1.12 16.40
C ASP A 275 -24.99 1.43 15.92
N VAL A 276 -24.50 2.58 16.42
CA VAL A 276 -23.09 2.92 16.63
C VAL A 276 -22.55 2.06 17.78
N SER A 277 -21.58 1.18 17.51
CA SER A 277 -20.89 0.44 18.55
C SER A 277 -19.77 1.28 19.18
N THR A 278 -19.94 1.73 20.42
CA THR A 278 -18.88 2.34 21.23
C THR A 278 -18.30 1.33 22.22
N PHE A 279 -16.99 1.10 22.21
CA PHE A 279 -16.28 0.27 23.19
C PHE A 279 -15.25 1.11 23.96
N HIS A 280 -14.99 0.73 25.23
CA HIS A 280 -14.07 1.40 26.17
C HIS A 280 -12.97 0.40 26.59
N ILE A 281 -11.70 0.82 26.60
CA ILE A 281 -10.53 -0.01 26.95
C ILE A 281 -9.90 0.50 28.27
N PRO A 282 -9.47 -0.36 29.22
CA PRO A 282 -8.85 0.07 30.48
C PRO A 282 -7.34 0.40 30.34
N SER A 283 -6.87 1.45 31.02
CA SER A 283 -5.47 1.90 31.04
C SER A 283 -4.58 1.15 32.05
N VAL A 284 -3.32 0.84 31.69
CA VAL A 284 -2.27 0.38 32.62
C VAL A 284 -1.05 1.32 32.56
N GLY A 285 -0.48 1.61 33.73
CA GLY A 285 0.38 2.76 34.02
C GLY A 285 1.85 2.71 33.59
N THR A 286 2.45 3.89 33.69
CA THR A 286 3.77 4.34 33.22
C THR A 286 4.95 3.95 34.11
N GLY A 287 6.15 3.82 33.53
CA GLY A 287 7.41 4.01 34.25
C GLY A 287 8.71 3.87 33.45
N VAL A 288 9.52 4.95 33.45
CA VAL A 288 11.00 5.05 33.32
C VAL A 288 11.60 4.76 31.91
N GLY A 289 12.47 5.54 31.25
CA GLY A 289 13.23 6.76 31.53
C GLY A 289 14.75 6.53 31.37
N THR A 290 15.38 6.91 30.24
CA THR A 290 16.81 7.35 30.15
C THR A 290 17.22 7.89 28.76
N ARG A 291 18.04 8.97 28.77
CA ARG A 291 18.83 9.58 27.67
C ARG A 291 20.05 8.72 27.31
N VAL A 292 20.61 8.81 26.08
CA VAL A 292 22.03 9.18 25.75
C VAL A 292 22.15 9.62 24.25
N ASP A 293 23.20 10.38 23.97
CA ASP A 293 23.57 11.30 22.88
C ASP A 293 23.97 10.75 21.48
N GLY A 294 23.74 11.59 20.46
CA GLY A 294 24.72 12.17 19.52
C GLY A 294 25.72 11.30 18.73
N GLY A 295 25.56 11.27 17.40
CA GLY A 295 26.64 10.95 16.45
C GLY A 295 26.15 10.53 15.05
N SER A 296 26.15 11.45 14.09
CA SER A 296 25.75 11.23 12.69
C SER A 296 26.86 10.56 11.87
N ASN A 297 26.58 9.40 11.28
CA ASN A 297 27.29 8.87 10.12
C ASN A 297 26.27 8.22 9.17
N VAL A 298 26.09 8.81 7.99
CA VAL A 298 25.22 8.29 6.91
C VAL A 298 26.05 7.34 6.06
N THR A 299 25.62 6.08 5.97
CA THR A 299 26.27 5.05 5.13
C THR A 299 25.49 4.90 3.82
N PRO A 300 26.14 4.72 2.65
CA PRO A 300 25.46 4.60 1.36
C PRO A 300 24.54 3.39 1.25
N ILE A 301 23.38 3.56 0.59
CA ILE A 301 22.43 2.49 0.25
C ILE A 301 22.97 1.79 -1.00
N HIS A 302 23.37 0.52 -0.86
CA HIS A 302 23.95 -0.36 -1.88
C HIS A 302 25.29 0.05 -2.49
N GLN A 303 26.38 -0.46 -1.92
CA GLN A 303 27.59 -0.77 -2.72
C GLN A 303 27.34 -2.07 -3.47
N HIS A 304 27.79 -2.16 -4.72
CA HIS A 304 27.76 -3.39 -5.52
C HIS A 304 28.36 -4.54 -4.69
N SER A 305 27.51 -5.36 -4.07
CA SER A 305 28.01 -6.53 -3.35
C SER A 305 28.51 -7.46 -4.44
N SER A 306 29.81 -7.69 -4.47
CA SER A 306 30.45 -8.74 -5.25
C SER A 306 30.03 -10.11 -4.70
N LYS A 307 28.74 -10.43 -4.79
CA LYS A 307 28.32 -11.82 -4.73
C LYS A 307 28.85 -12.43 -6.02
N VAL A 308 29.82 -13.31 -5.84
CA VAL A 308 30.39 -14.19 -6.86
C VAL A 308 29.28 -15.18 -7.26
N GLY A 309 28.29 -14.68 -7.98
CA GLY A 309 27.37 -15.43 -8.82
C GLY A 309 27.76 -15.12 -10.27
N THR A 310 27.64 -16.11 -11.15
CA THR A 310 27.99 -16.01 -12.57
C THR A 310 27.39 -14.74 -13.16
N LYS A 311 28.23 -13.77 -13.56
CA LYS A 311 27.79 -12.49 -14.14
C LYS A 311 27.02 -12.82 -15.43
N VAL A 312 25.68 -12.72 -15.40
CA VAL A 312 24.85 -12.95 -16.58
C VAL A 312 25.06 -11.75 -17.50
N ILE A 313 25.95 -11.91 -18.48
CA ILE A 313 26.14 -10.89 -19.52
C ILE A 313 25.06 -11.12 -20.57
N ARG A 314 24.07 -10.24 -20.61
CA ARG A 314 22.95 -10.35 -21.55
C ARG A 314 23.45 -10.04 -22.97
N GLU A 315 23.09 -10.87 -23.96
CA GLU A 315 23.62 -10.79 -25.36
C GLU A 315 23.40 -9.43 -26.03
N ASP A 316 22.39 -8.70 -25.60
CA ASP A 316 22.01 -7.38 -26.08
C ASP A 316 22.91 -6.24 -25.58
N THR A 317 23.78 -6.48 -24.58
CA THR A 317 24.80 -5.51 -24.13
C THR A 317 25.75 -5.05 -25.25
N SER A 318 25.97 -5.90 -26.26
CA SER A 318 26.74 -5.56 -27.46
C SER A 318 26.01 -4.59 -28.42
N LYS A 319 24.67 -4.52 -28.36
CA LYS A 319 23.82 -3.72 -29.26
C LYS A 319 23.55 -2.30 -28.76
N PHE A 320 23.87 -2.01 -27.49
CA PHE A 320 23.70 -0.69 -26.85
C PHE A 320 25.02 0.07 -26.66
N ARG A 321 26.05 -0.29 -27.44
CA ARG A 321 27.28 0.51 -27.62
C ARG A 321 27.08 1.44 -28.84
N GLN A 322 27.96 2.43 -29.02
CA GLN A 322 27.77 3.48 -30.03
C GLN A 322 27.27 2.97 -31.39
N PRO A 323 26.36 3.71 -32.06
CA PRO A 323 25.74 4.97 -31.64
C PRO A 323 24.62 4.75 -30.61
N TYR A 324 24.66 5.46 -29.48
CA TYR A 324 23.58 5.42 -28.48
C TYR A 324 22.29 5.94 -29.08
N LYS A 325 21.19 5.20 -28.90
CA LYS A 325 19.87 5.59 -29.37
C LYS A 325 18.93 5.84 -28.20
N ASP A 326 18.09 6.86 -28.32
CA ASP A 326 16.99 7.07 -27.40
C ASP A 326 15.86 6.05 -27.61
N ASP A 327 14.83 6.15 -26.77
CA ASP A 327 13.60 5.36 -26.80
C ASP A 327 12.84 5.45 -28.14
N LYS A 328 13.13 6.46 -28.97
CA LYS A 328 12.56 6.68 -30.31
C LYS A 328 13.53 6.28 -31.43
N GLY A 329 14.64 5.61 -31.09
CA GLY A 329 15.64 5.13 -32.04
C GLY A 329 16.57 6.21 -32.59
N ARG A 330 16.55 7.43 -32.05
CA ARG A 330 17.36 8.57 -32.52
C ARG A 330 18.73 8.55 -31.86
N THR A 331 19.78 8.78 -32.64
CA THR A 331 21.15 8.88 -32.11
C THR A 331 21.30 10.06 -31.16
N ILE A 332 21.83 9.82 -29.96
CA ILE A 332 22.12 10.88 -28.99
C ILE A 332 23.57 11.36 -29.10
N SER A 333 23.78 12.67 -28.85
CA SER A 333 25.11 13.28 -28.86
C SER A 333 25.87 13.01 -27.55
N LYS A 334 27.19 13.19 -27.56
CA LYS A 334 28.03 13.14 -26.34
C LYS A 334 27.57 14.12 -25.26
N GLY A 335 27.09 15.31 -25.67
CA GLY A 335 26.54 16.30 -24.74
C GLY A 335 25.28 15.80 -24.03
N MET A 336 24.35 15.19 -24.78
CA MET A 336 23.12 14.62 -24.22
C MET A 336 23.43 13.42 -23.31
N PHE A 337 24.36 12.54 -23.69
CA PHE A 337 24.80 11.45 -22.83
C PHE A 337 25.35 11.95 -21.49
N ASN A 338 26.22 12.97 -21.52
CA ASN A 338 26.77 13.54 -20.28
C ASN A 338 25.67 14.15 -19.40
N GLN A 339 24.61 14.72 -19.99
CA GLN A 339 23.46 15.20 -19.22
C GLN A 339 22.67 14.06 -18.58
N ILE A 340 22.44 12.96 -19.31
CA ILE A 340 21.74 11.77 -18.81
C ILE A 340 22.53 11.13 -17.65
N VAL A 341 23.84 10.91 -17.84
CA VAL A 341 24.69 10.25 -16.84
C VAL A 341 24.85 11.08 -15.56
N ARG A 342 24.84 12.42 -15.66
CA ARG A 342 24.92 13.31 -14.48
C ARG A 342 23.80 13.06 -13.47
N ASN A 343 22.65 12.57 -13.92
CA ASN A 343 21.51 12.26 -13.03
C ASN A 343 21.72 10.96 -12.23
N GLY A 344 22.78 10.21 -12.53
CA GLY A 344 23.06 8.92 -11.90
C GLY A 344 22.23 7.79 -12.49
N CYS A 345 22.79 6.58 -12.48
CA CYS A 345 22.04 5.36 -12.75
C CYS A 345 20.83 5.30 -11.81
N VAL A 346 19.64 5.01 -12.34
CA VAL A 346 18.39 5.01 -11.55
C VAL A 346 18.50 4.14 -10.29
N TYR A 347 19.28 3.06 -10.38
CA TYR A 347 19.38 2.08 -9.30
C TYR A 347 20.58 2.34 -8.37
N CYS A 348 21.81 2.31 -8.91
CA CYS A 348 23.02 2.44 -8.08
C CYS A 348 23.54 3.88 -7.94
N GLN A 349 22.86 4.87 -8.52
CA GLN A 349 23.26 6.29 -8.51
C GLN A 349 24.64 6.56 -9.11
N ASN A 350 25.25 5.59 -9.82
CA ASN A 350 26.52 5.78 -10.49
C ASN A 350 26.39 6.84 -11.59
N ASN A 351 27.05 7.97 -11.39
CA ASN A 351 27.11 9.11 -12.30
C ASN A 351 28.51 9.28 -12.93
N GLY A 352 29.43 8.34 -12.71
CA GLY A 352 30.78 8.29 -13.27
C GLY A 352 30.91 7.42 -14.51
N VAL A 353 29.82 7.27 -15.27
CA VAL A 353 29.77 6.40 -16.44
C VAL A 353 30.42 7.10 -17.64
N GLU A 354 31.58 6.60 -18.06
CA GLU A 354 32.36 7.20 -19.14
C GLU A 354 31.69 7.08 -20.52
N TRP A 355 31.92 8.07 -21.37
CA TRP A 355 31.50 7.99 -22.77
C TRP A 355 32.11 6.74 -23.45
N ASN A 356 31.33 6.02 -24.26
CA ASN A 356 31.64 4.71 -24.87
C ASN A 356 31.41 3.47 -23.98
N THR A 357 30.88 3.63 -22.77
CA THR A 357 30.43 2.49 -21.94
C THR A 357 28.95 2.18 -22.15
N PHE A 358 28.50 0.98 -21.78
CA PHE A 358 27.08 0.62 -21.93
C PHE A 358 26.20 1.46 -21.01
N ILE A 359 25.11 1.98 -21.57
CA ILE A 359 23.95 2.45 -20.82
C ILE A 359 22.66 1.96 -21.49
N LYS A 360 21.65 1.65 -20.69
CA LYS A 360 20.29 1.45 -21.19
C LYS A 360 19.48 2.71 -20.87
N ILE A 361 19.15 3.49 -21.89
CA ILE A 361 18.21 4.61 -21.74
C ILE A 361 16.81 4.02 -21.62
N LEU A 362 16.07 4.45 -20.59
CA LEU A 362 14.71 4.00 -20.33
C LEU A 362 13.72 4.86 -21.13
N PRO A 363 12.52 4.32 -21.47
CA PRO A 363 11.44 5.10 -22.08
C PRO A 363 11.14 6.36 -21.27
N ASP A 364 10.80 7.45 -21.96
CA ASP A 364 10.50 8.74 -21.33
C ASP A 364 9.31 8.58 -20.36
N GLN A 365 9.57 8.76 -19.07
CA GLN A 365 8.52 8.83 -18.05
C GLN A 365 8.19 10.30 -17.81
N VAL A 366 6.91 10.56 -17.54
CA VAL A 366 6.28 11.88 -17.43
C VAL A 366 7.22 12.91 -16.77
N GLY A 367 7.66 13.93 -17.52
CA GLY A 367 8.56 14.98 -17.01
C GLY A 367 9.81 15.26 -17.85
N GLY A 368 10.04 14.52 -18.94
CA GLY A 368 11.07 14.84 -19.96
C GLY A 368 12.52 14.63 -19.53
N THR A 369 12.74 14.08 -18.33
CA THR A 369 14.06 13.71 -17.83
C THR A 369 14.39 12.28 -18.25
N LYS A 370 15.41 12.13 -19.08
CA LYS A 370 15.85 10.80 -19.55
C LYS A 370 16.62 10.08 -18.46
N LEU A 371 16.11 8.91 -18.09
CA LEU A 371 16.69 8.01 -17.10
C LEU A 371 17.51 6.90 -17.78
N PHE A 372 18.47 6.33 -17.05
CA PHE A 372 19.27 5.22 -17.56
C PHE A 372 19.67 4.19 -16.49
N LEU A 373 20.01 2.98 -16.95
CA LEU A 373 20.71 1.97 -16.16
C LEU A 373 22.14 1.77 -16.68
N CYS A 374 23.09 1.65 -15.76
CA CYS A 374 24.46 1.25 -16.08
C CYS A 374 24.52 -0.26 -16.41
N GLU A 375 25.66 -0.70 -16.97
CA GLU A 375 25.86 -2.10 -17.39
C GLU A 375 25.68 -3.10 -16.25
N GLU A 376 26.10 -2.75 -15.03
CA GLU A 376 25.99 -3.65 -13.89
C GLU A 376 24.54 -3.80 -13.43
N CYS A 377 23.78 -2.71 -13.34
CA CYS A 377 22.36 -2.76 -12.97
C CYS A 377 21.49 -3.36 -14.08
N TYR A 378 21.86 -3.22 -15.35
CA TYR A 378 21.12 -3.85 -16.44
C TYR A 378 21.27 -5.37 -16.48
N ASN A 379 22.46 -5.85 -16.12
CA ASN A 379 22.78 -7.28 -16.08
C ASN A 379 22.39 -7.95 -14.75
N ASP A 380 21.82 -7.19 -13.81
CA ASP A 380 21.24 -7.74 -12.60
C ASP A 380 19.89 -8.40 -12.92
N ASP A 381 19.73 -9.66 -12.54
CA ASP A 381 18.55 -10.47 -12.90
C ASP A 381 17.27 -9.92 -12.27
N GLU A 382 17.34 -9.41 -11.04
CA GLU A 382 16.17 -8.82 -10.37
C GLU A 382 15.74 -7.53 -11.07
N ILE A 383 16.70 -6.70 -11.48
CA ILE A 383 16.42 -5.43 -12.18
C ILE A 383 15.88 -5.68 -13.59
N PHE A 384 16.40 -6.67 -14.29
CA PHE A 384 15.92 -6.99 -15.62
C PHE A 384 14.49 -7.53 -15.62
N GLU A 385 14.14 -8.39 -14.65
CA GLU A 385 12.76 -8.86 -14.49
C GLU A 385 11.80 -7.69 -14.21
N ILE A 386 12.19 -6.76 -13.33
CA ILE A 386 11.41 -5.55 -13.04
C ILE A 386 11.16 -4.75 -14.34
N MET A 387 12.15 -4.62 -15.22
CA MET A 387 11.99 -3.90 -16.48
C MET A 387 11.11 -4.60 -17.51
N GLN A 388 11.07 -5.93 -17.55
CA GLN A 388 10.26 -6.67 -18.54
C GLN A 388 8.79 -6.75 -18.17
N PHE A 389 8.48 -6.79 -16.87
CA PHE A 389 7.11 -6.94 -16.38
C PHE A 389 6.48 -5.63 -15.88
N GLY A 390 7.24 -4.53 -15.90
CA GLY A 390 6.81 -3.19 -15.48
C GLY A 390 6.50 -2.21 -16.61
N ALA A 391 6.26 -2.69 -17.84
CA ALA A 391 5.88 -1.87 -19.00
C ALA A 391 4.39 -1.96 -19.33
#